data_AF-H0EPJ2-F1
#
_entry.id   AF-H0EPJ2-F1
#
_cell.length_a   1.000
_cell.length_b   1.000
_cell.length_c   1.000
_cell.angle_alpha   90.00
_cell.angle_beta   90.00
_cell.angle_gamma   90.00
#
_symmetry.space_group_name_H-M   'P 1'
#
loop_
_entity.id
_entity.type
_entity.pdbx_description
1 polymer ?
#
loop_
_entity_poly.entity_id
_entity_poly.type
_entity_poly.pdbx_seq_one_letter_code
_entity_poly.pdbx_strand_id
1 'polypeptide(L)'
;MAAAGFRPDSGNTRPLFEYLSGSISRPPEAWEVLKGHFEDGHTIQVAGINVIIEAHIAQQQFEQALEVYKQLHIICETGPNIETFNILLQGAERSKLKESAMFLASELVALGIKPDHLTYDRLIMVCLNEKDYEDAFNYLEEMVEVGKDKFEDSGRKGWWMRKGTALAMAQQCATHNDMRGKQILEQAVERNLIDDWYANKLYEELYGDVRPHKWDFAETSPTPTSEVNVQRAYEARDAA
;
A
#
# COMPACT_ATOMS: atom_id res chain seq x y z
N MET A 1 11.02 7.18 27.55
CA MET A 1 10.23 8.04 26.63
C MET A 1 8.95 8.53 27.31
N ALA A 2 8.06 7.65 27.78
CA ALA A 2 6.84 8.05 28.50
C ALA A 2 7.08 8.88 29.77
N ALA A 3 8.06 8.53 30.59
CA ALA A 3 8.44 9.31 31.79
C ALA A 3 9.01 10.71 31.47
N ALA A 4 9.45 10.94 30.24
CA ALA A 4 9.93 12.24 29.76
C ALA A 4 8.84 13.01 28.98
N GLY A 5 7.58 12.54 28.99
CA GLY A 5 6.46 13.18 28.31
C GLY A 5 6.37 12.91 26.80
N PHE A 6 7.28 12.10 26.24
CA PHE A 6 7.26 11.74 24.82
C PHE A 6 6.50 10.43 24.61
N ARG A 7 5.45 10.46 23.79
CA ARG A 7 4.82 9.25 23.27
C ARG A 7 5.73 8.67 22.17
N PRO A 8 6.18 7.41 22.29
CA PRO A 8 6.97 6.80 21.24
C PRO A 8 6.18 6.72 19.94
N ASP A 9 6.83 7.07 18.84
CA ASP A 9 6.34 7.01 17.47
C ASP A 9 7.46 6.52 16.55
N SER A 10 7.12 6.22 15.30
CA SER A 10 8.06 5.70 14.30
C SER A 10 9.30 6.59 14.07
N GLY A 11 9.24 7.88 14.42
CA GLY A 11 10.34 8.83 14.30
C GLY A 11 11.34 8.71 15.45
N ASN A 12 10.89 8.41 16.67
CA ASN A 12 11.74 8.32 17.84
C ASN A 12 12.12 6.88 18.26
N THR A 13 11.51 5.86 17.65
CA THR A 13 11.85 4.45 17.89
C THR A 13 12.92 3.89 16.95
N ARG A 14 13.33 4.64 15.91
CA ARG A 14 14.32 4.20 14.90
C ARG A 14 15.62 3.61 15.48
N PRO A 15 16.27 4.23 16.49
CA PRO A 15 17.49 3.65 17.06
C PRO A 15 17.26 2.29 17.73
N LEU A 16 16.07 2.08 18.31
CA LEU A 16 15.71 0.81 18.91
C LEU A 16 15.52 -0.25 17.83
N PHE A 17 14.85 0.09 16.73
CA PHE A 17 14.75 -0.80 15.56
C PHE A 17 16.13 -1.24 15.08
N GLU A 18 17.04 -0.31 14.82
CA GLU A 18 18.40 -0.62 14.33
C GLU A 18 19.17 -1.54 15.28
N TYR A 19 19.05 -1.30 16.59
CA TYR A 19 19.64 -2.16 17.60
C TYR A 19 19.03 -3.57 17.57
N LEU A 20 17.71 -3.69 17.59
CA LEU A 20 17.03 -5.00 17.61
C LEU A 20 17.25 -5.78 16.31
N SER A 21 17.15 -5.13 15.16
CA SER A 21 17.32 -5.77 13.85
C SER A 21 18.76 -6.29 13.64
N GLY A 22 19.74 -5.75 14.37
CA GLY A 22 21.15 -6.14 14.25
C GLY A 22 21.52 -7.52 14.81
N SER A 23 20.62 -8.22 15.52
CA SER A 23 20.85 -9.60 15.96
C SER A 23 19.54 -10.36 16.08
N ILE A 24 19.54 -11.62 15.64
CA ILE A 24 18.35 -12.49 15.67
C ILE A 24 17.87 -12.83 17.10
N SER A 25 18.74 -12.67 18.11
CA SER A 25 18.40 -12.95 19.51
C SER A 25 17.72 -11.76 20.22
N ARG A 26 17.93 -10.54 19.72
CA ARG A 26 17.50 -9.31 20.42
C ARG A 26 15.99 -9.10 20.43
N PRO A 27 15.24 -9.32 19.33
CA PRO A 27 13.79 -9.15 19.37
C PRO A 27 13.09 -10.10 20.37
N PRO A 28 13.45 -11.41 20.45
CA PRO A 28 12.96 -12.29 21.50
C PRO A 28 13.31 -11.81 22.92
N GLU A 29 14.56 -11.39 23.16
CA GLU A 29 14.98 -10.86 24.46
C GLU A 29 14.17 -9.59 24.84
N ALA A 30 13.96 -8.68 23.89
CA ALA A 30 13.16 -7.48 24.09
C ALA A 30 11.69 -7.81 24.38
N TRP A 31 11.17 -8.87 23.76
CA TRP A 31 9.82 -9.36 24.02
C TRP A 31 9.65 -9.86 25.47
N GLU A 32 10.60 -10.63 25.99
CA GLU A 32 10.59 -11.06 27.39
C GLU A 32 10.63 -9.87 28.37
N VAL A 33 11.39 -8.82 28.05
CA VAL A 33 11.43 -7.59 28.86
C VAL A 33 10.06 -6.90 28.90
N LEU A 34 9.37 -6.79 27.75
CA LEU A 34 8.04 -6.19 27.72
C LEU A 34 7.01 -7.01 28.50
N LYS A 35 7.07 -8.35 28.42
CA LYS A 35 6.22 -9.22 29.22
C LYS A 35 6.46 -9.07 30.72
N GLY A 36 7.71 -9.03 31.16
CA GLY A 36 8.04 -8.77 32.57
C GLY A 36 7.50 -7.42 33.05
N HIS A 37 7.62 -6.37 32.25
CA HIS A 37 7.04 -5.06 32.59
C HIS A 37 5.51 -5.09 32.70
N PHE A 38 4.84 -5.85 31.84
CA PHE A 38 3.40 -6.05 31.92
C PHE A 38 3.00 -6.80 33.19
N GLU A 39 3.72 -7.86 33.55
CA GLU A 39 3.52 -8.63 34.79
C GLU A 39 3.73 -7.78 36.05
N ASP A 40 4.67 -6.83 36.01
CA ASP A 40 4.90 -5.83 37.05
C ASP A 40 3.79 -4.74 37.12
N GLY A 41 2.80 -4.80 36.23
CA GLY A 41 1.65 -3.87 36.19
C GLY A 41 1.90 -2.59 35.40
N HIS A 42 2.96 -2.52 34.59
CA HIS A 42 3.21 -1.36 33.73
C HIS A 42 2.39 -1.43 32.44
N THR A 43 1.96 -0.27 31.95
CA THR A 43 1.29 -0.14 30.65
C THR A 43 2.30 -0.27 29.51
N ILE A 44 2.08 -1.23 28.60
CA ILE A 44 2.91 -1.40 27.41
C ILE A 44 2.33 -0.63 26.23
N GLN A 45 3.18 0.15 25.56
CA GLN A 45 2.80 0.96 24.41
C GLN A 45 2.99 0.19 23.10
N VAL A 46 1.99 0.27 22.22
CA VAL A 46 1.99 -0.42 20.90
C VAL A 46 3.24 -0.12 20.08
N ALA A 47 3.79 1.10 20.15
CA ALA A 47 5.00 1.48 19.43
C ALA A 47 6.23 0.63 19.81
N GLY A 48 6.39 0.23 21.08
CA GLY A 48 7.48 -0.66 21.50
C GLY A 48 7.33 -2.06 20.93
N ILE A 49 6.09 -2.55 20.84
CA ILE A 49 5.77 -3.86 20.27
C ILE A 49 5.95 -3.84 18.74
N ASN A 50 5.49 -2.78 18.07
CA ASN A 50 5.67 -2.57 16.63
C ASN A 50 7.14 -2.66 16.22
N VAL A 51 8.05 -2.11 17.02
CA VAL A 51 9.50 -2.18 16.76
C VAL A 51 10.06 -3.60 16.84
N ILE A 52 9.55 -4.43 17.77
CA ILE A 52 9.92 -5.84 17.88
C ILE A 52 9.40 -6.62 16.67
N ILE A 53 8.14 -6.40 16.28
CA ILE A 53 7.54 -6.99 15.08
C ILE A 53 8.35 -6.58 13.85
N GLU A 54 8.65 -5.28 13.68
CA GLU A 54 9.43 -4.76 12.56
C GLU A 54 10.83 -5.39 12.50
N ALA A 55 11.49 -5.57 13.64
CA ALA A 55 12.80 -6.22 13.71
C ALA A 55 12.75 -7.68 13.27
N HIS A 56 11.74 -8.46 13.68
CA HIS A 56 11.52 -9.82 13.17
C HIS A 56 11.28 -9.83 11.66
N ILE A 57 10.46 -8.93 11.14
CA ILE A 57 10.18 -8.81 9.70
C ILE A 57 11.44 -8.46 8.91
N ALA A 58 12.28 -7.56 9.43
CA ALA A 58 13.57 -7.22 8.83
C ALA A 58 14.54 -8.42 8.79
N GLN A 59 14.40 -9.35 9.74
CA GLN A 59 15.16 -10.60 9.83
C GLN A 59 14.50 -11.78 9.10
N GLN A 60 13.43 -11.54 8.33
CA GLN A 60 12.65 -12.57 7.61
C GLN A 60 12.03 -13.63 8.53
N GLN A 61 11.72 -13.25 9.78
CA GLN A 61 11.11 -14.10 10.80
C GLN A 61 9.60 -13.81 10.92
N PHE A 62 8.85 -14.10 9.85
CA PHE A 62 7.43 -13.75 9.77
C PHE A 62 6.58 -14.47 10.82
N GLU A 63 6.85 -15.74 11.07
CA GLU A 63 6.13 -16.55 12.07
C GLU A 63 6.32 -16.01 13.49
N GLN A 64 7.54 -15.57 13.82
CA GLN A 64 7.85 -14.95 15.12
C GLN A 64 7.16 -13.60 15.27
N ALA A 65 7.12 -12.80 14.20
CA ALA A 65 6.38 -11.54 14.18
C ALA A 65 4.88 -11.75 14.42
N LEU A 66 4.28 -12.80 13.83
CA LEU A 66 2.88 -13.16 14.07
C LEU A 66 2.63 -13.66 15.50
N GLU A 67 3.59 -14.34 16.12
CA GLU A 67 3.46 -14.78 17.51
C GLU A 67 3.45 -13.59 18.48
N VAL A 68 4.33 -12.61 18.24
CA VAL A 68 4.31 -11.32 18.97
C VAL A 68 2.98 -10.60 18.76
N TYR A 69 2.47 -10.54 17.53
CA TYR A 69 1.18 -9.94 17.21
C TYR A 69 0.01 -10.61 17.96
N LYS A 70 -0.06 -11.94 17.99
CA LYS A 70 -1.13 -12.66 18.71
C LYS A 70 -1.15 -12.33 20.20
N GLN A 71 0.03 -12.18 20.80
CA GLN A 71 0.16 -11.85 22.22
C GLN A 71 -0.04 -10.34 22.50
N LEU A 72 0.07 -9.48 21.48
CA LEU A 72 -0.13 -8.03 21.60
C LEU A 72 -1.48 -7.69 22.23
N HIS A 73 -2.55 -8.39 21.82
CA HIS A 73 -3.91 -8.18 22.36
C HIS A 73 -4.03 -8.43 23.87
N ILE A 74 -3.09 -9.19 24.45
CA ILE A 74 -3.08 -9.52 25.88
C ILE A 74 -2.33 -8.44 26.66
N ILE A 75 -1.19 -7.98 26.13
CA ILE A 75 -0.26 -7.12 26.89
C ILE A 75 -0.43 -5.63 26.62
N CYS A 76 -1.09 -5.25 25.51
CA CYS A 76 -1.27 -3.86 25.11
C CYS A 76 -2.75 -3.47 25.14
N GLU A 77 -3.11 -2.64 26.13
CA GLU A 77 -4.49 -2.19 26.36
C GLU A 77 -5.11 -1.49 25.12
N THR A 78 -4.30 -0.73 24.37
CA THR A 78 -4.78 -0.02 23.18
C THR A 78 -4.99 -0.92 21.97
N GLY A 79 -4.50 -2.17 22.02
CA GLY A 79 -4.51 -3.08 20.88
C GLY A 79 -3.58 -2.66 19.73
N PRO A 80 -3.63 -3.40 18.60
CA PRO A 80 -2.85 -3.10 17.42
C PRO A 80 -3.40 -1.85 16.71
N ASN A 81 -2.55 -1.20 15.93
CA ASN A 81 -2.94 -0.03 15.14
C ASN A 81 -2.59 -0.22 13.65
N ILE A 82 -2.89 0.78 12.83
CA ILE A 82 -2.60 0.74 11.38
C ILE A 82 -1.13 0.47 11.08
N GLU A 83 -0.20 0.97 11.91
CA GLU A 83 1.23 0.72 11.77
C GLU A 83 1.58 -0.75 12.02
N THR A 84 0.98 -1.40 13.02
CA THR A 84 1.15 -2.84 13.31
C THR A 84 0.82 -3.67 12.07
N PHE A 85 -0.35 -3.46 11.47
CA PHE A 85 -0.78 -4.18 10.27
C PHE A 85 0.09 -3.87 9.07
N ASN A 86 0.48 -2.61 8.90
CA ASN A 86 1.39 -2.19 7.86
C ASN A 86 2.73 -2.92 7.94
N ILE A 87 3.32 -3.08 9.13
CA ILE A 87 4.56 -3.85 9.33
C ILE A 87 4.35 -5.34 8.98
N LEU A 88 3.26 -5.96 9.45
CA LEU A 88 2.98 -7.37 9.17
C LEU A 88 2.73 -7.62 7.67
N LEU A 89 1.95 -6.76 7.02
CA LEU A 89 1.70 -6.83 5.58
C LEU A 89 2.99 -6.67 4.77
N GLN A 90 3.94 -5.85 5.23
CA GLN A 90 5.27 -5.78 4.59
C GLN A 90 6.01 -7.12 4.66
N GLY A 91 5.92 -7.83 5.79
CA GLY A 91 6.51 -9.15 5.90
C GLY A 91 5.83 -10.16 5.01
N ALA A 92 4.49 -10.17 4.97
CA ALA A 92 3.73 -11.04 4.08
C ALA A 92 4.06 -10.79 2.60
N GLU A 93 4.21 -9.51 2.21
CA GLU A 93 4.67 -9.09 0.88
C GLU A 93 6.05 -9.67 0.54
N ARG A 94 7.05 -9.43 1.40
CA ARG A 94 8.43 -9.88 1.18
C ARG A 94 8.55 -11.40 1.14
N SER A 95 7.74 -12.09 1.94
CA SER A 95 7.70 -13.55 2.00
C SER A 95 6.73 -14.18 1.00
N LYS A 96 6.03 -13.37 0.18
CA LYS A 96 5.03 -13.81 -0.81
C LYS A 96 3.91 -14.69 -0.22
N LEU A 97 3.43 -14.31 0.97
CA LEU A 97 2.40 -15.04 1.71
C LEU A 97 1.02 -14.39 1.51
N LYS A 98 0.38 -14.65 0.36
CA LYS A 98 -0.93 -14.04 0.03
C LYS A 98 -2.01 -14.37 1.03
N GLU A 99 -2.15 -15.64 1.42
CA GLU A 99 -3.18 -16.06 2.38
C GLU A 99 -3.05 -15.33 3.71
N SER A 100 -1.82 -15.18 4.23
CA SER A 100 -1.55 -14.41 5.45
C SER A 100 -1.90 -12.93 5.28
N ALA A 101 -1.59 -12.33 4.14
CA ALA A 101 -1.94 -10.93 3.87
C ALA A 101 -3.46 -10.72 3.82
N MET A 102 -4.21 -11.64 3.20
CA MET A 102 -5.67 -11.56 3.14
C MET A 102 -6.31 -11.75 4.52
N PHE A 103 -5.76 -12.65 5.33
CA PHE A 103 -6.17 -12.80 6.71
C PHE A 103 -5.95 -11.51 7.50
N LEU A 104 -4.75 -10.92 7.42
CA LEU A 104 -4.43 -9.65 8.09
C LEU A 104 -5.32 -8.49 7.61
N ALA A 105 -5.65 -8.43 6.33
CA ALA A 105 -6.58 -7.44 5.78
C ALA A 105 -7.99 -7.62 6.36
N SER A 106 -8.48 -8.86 6.43
CA SER A 106 -9.79 -9.15 7.02
C SER A 106 -9.85 -8.79 8.51
N GLU A 107 -8.75 -9.04 9.23
CA GLU A 107 -8.64 -8.79 10.66
C GLU A 107 -8.56 -7.29 10.97
N LEU A 108 -7.79 -6.53 10.19
CA LEU A 108 -7.75 -5.07 10.24
C LEU A 108 -9.16 -4.47 10.11
N VAL A 109 -9.96 -4.95 9.15
CA VAL A 109 -11.34 -4.49 8.94
C VAL A 109 -12.25 -4.92 10.11
N ALA A 110 -12.10 -6.16 10.59
CA ALA A 110 -12.88 -6.68 11.72
C ALA A 110 -12.63 -5.90 13.02
N LEU A 111 -11.41 -5.40 13.22
CA LEU A 111 -11.02 -4.53 14.33
C LEU A 111 -11.46 -3.07 14.15
N GLY A 112 -12.10 -2.73 13.02
CA GLY A 112 -12.53 -1.36 12.71
C GLY A 112 -11.38 -0.39 12.42
N ILE A 113 -10.17 -0.91 12.19
CA ILE A 113 -9.00 -0.11 11.81
C ILE A 113 -9.14 0.19 10.32
N LYS A 114 -9.02 1.46 9.93
CA LYS A 114 -9.22 1.86 8.53
C LYS A 114 -7.93 1.63 7.73
N PRO A 115 -7.99 0.92 6.59
CA PRO A 115 -6.86 0.84 5.67
C PRO A 115 -6.39 2.23 5.23
N ASP A 116 -5.08 2.39 5.11
CA ASP A 116 -4.44 3.56 4.52
C ASP A 116 -3.85 3.24 3.14
N HIS A 117 -3.31 4.27 2.47
CA HIS A 117 -2.69 4.12 1.16
C HIS A 117 -1.57 3.05 1.16
N LEU A 118 -0.83 2.93 2.26
CA LEU A 118 0.23 1.95 2.47
C LEU A 118 -0.29 0.52 2.56
N THR A 119 -1.43 0.35 3.21
CA THR A 119 -2.12 -0.94 3.35
C THR A 119 -2.46 -1.48 1.96
N TYR A 120 -3.13 -0.67 1.13
CA TYR A 120 -3.49 -1.06 -0.24
C TYR A 120 -2.26 -1.33 -1.11
N ASP A 121 -1.24 -0.48 -1.05
CA ASP A 121 0.00 -0.66 -1.84
C ASP A 121 0.64 -2.03 -1.58
N ARG A 122 0.67 -2.47 -0.32
CA ARG A 122 1.17 -3.81 0.07
C ARG A 122 0.26 -4.95 -0.37
N LEU A 123 -1.07 -4.80 -0.26
CA LEU A 123 -2.03 -5.81 -0.70
C LEU A 123 -1.94 -6.04 -2.21
N ILE A 124 -1.79 -4.97 -3.00
CA ILE A 124 -1.55 -5.03 -4.44
C ILE A 124 -0.25 -5.79 -4.72
N MET A 125 0.86 -5.41 -4.07
CA MET A 125 2.16 -6.07 -4.25
C MET A 125 2.15 -7.56 -3.91
N VAL A 126 1.46 -7.95 -2.83
CA VAL A 126 1.28 -9.36 -2.47
C VAL A 126 0.53 -10.11 -3.58
N CYS A 127 -0.59 -9.57 -4.06
CA CYS A 127 -1.43 -10.22 -5.07
C CYS A 127 -0.74 -10.34 -6.43
N LEU A 128 0.18 -9.43 -6.76
CA LEU A 128 0.98 -9.51 -7.99
C LEU A 128 1.91 -10.72 -8.06
N ASN A 129 2.27 -11.33 -6.92
CA ASN A 129 3.15 -12.50 -6.90
C ASN A 129 2.45 -13.80 -7.32
N GLU A 130 1.12 -13.79 -7.46
CA GLU A 130 0.35 -14.95 -7.87
C GLU A 130 0.21 -15.08 -9.39
N LYS A 131 -0.20 -16.27 -9.84
CA LYS A 131 -0.55 -16.50 -11.25
C LYS A 131 -1.82 -15.75 -11.65
N ASP A 132 -2.78 -15.66 -10.73
CA ASP A 132 -4.00 -14.87 -10.89
C ASP A 132 -3.86 -13.60 -10.04
N TYR A 133 -3.58 -12.49 -10.74
CA TYR A 133 -3.29 -11.19 -10.14
C TYR A 133 -4.46 -10.22 -10.30
N GLU A 134 -5.67 -10.69 -10.64
CA GLU A 134 -6.87 -9.84 -10.72
C GLU A 134 -7.18 -9.15 -9.39
N ASP A 135 -6.90 -9.82 -8.27
CA ASP A 135 -7.04 -9.21 -6.93
C ASP A 135 -6.19 -7.93 -6.78
N ALA A 136 -5.05 -7.84 -7.47
CA ALA A 136 -4.24 -6.63 -7.46
C ALA A 136 -4.97 -5.45 -8.11
N PHE A 137 -5.75 -5.69 -9.16
CA PHE A 137 -6.59 -4.66 -9.79
C PHE A 137 -7.81 -4.32 -8.93
N ASN A 138 -8.46 -5.32 -8.33
CA ASN A 138 -9.57 -5.07 -7.41
C ASN A 138 -9.15 -4.15 -6.24
N TYR A 139 -7.97 -4.41 -5.64
CA TYR A 139 -7.43 -3.54 -4.59
C TYR A 139 -7.02 -2.16 -5.10
N LEU A 140 -6.52 -2.05 -6.35
CA LEU A 140 -6.25 -0.75 -6.96
C LEU A 140 -7.54 0.07 -7.12
N GLU A 141 -8.60 -0.53 -7.66
CA GLU A 141 -9.89 0.14 -7.83
C GLU A 141 -10.46 0.60 -6.48
N GLU A 142 -10.42 -0.27 -5.47
CA GLU A 142 -10.87 0.06 -4.12
C GLU A 142 -10.02 1.20 -3.51
N MET A 143 -8.70 1.14 -3.64
CA MET A 143 -7.77 2.19 -3.16
C MET A 143 -8.12 3.56 -3.75
N VAL A 144 -8.39 3.62 -5.04
CA VAL A 144 -8.73 4.85 -5.77
C VAL A 144 -10.07 5.39 -5.29
N GLU A 145 -11.08 4.53 -5.15
CA GLU A 145 -12.41 4.95 -4.71
C GLU A 145 -12.42 5.42 -3.25
N VAL A 146 -11.77 4.68 -2.35
CA VAL A 146 -11.63 5.01 -0.93
C VAL A 146 -10.77 6.27 -0.74
N GLY A 147 -9.79 6.48 -1.62
CA GLY A 147 -8.80 7.54 -1.54
C GLY A 147 -9.10 8.81 -2.34
N LYS A 148 -10.18 8.83 -3.15
CA LYS A 148 -10.46 9.92 -4.11
C LYS A 148 -10.47 11.32 -3.50
N ASP A 149 -10.94 11.43 -2.25
CA ASP A 149 -11.03 12.70 -1.52
C ASP A 149 -9.96 12.86 -0.43
N LYS A 150 -9.04 11.91 -0.32
CA LYS A 150 -7.98 11.89 0.69
C LYS A 150 -6.68 12.42 0.13
N PHE A 151 -5.82 12.88 1.03
CA PHE A 151 -4.46 13.29 0.71
C PHE A 151 -3.48 12.19 1.12
N GLU A 152 -2.43 12.02 0.32
CA GLU A 152 -1.22 11.29 0.71
C GLU A 152 -0.32 12.18 1.59
N ASP A 153 0.66 11.58 2.27
CA ASP A 153 1.69 12.33 3.03
C ASP A 153 2.47 13.31 2.14
N SER A 154 2.55 13.03 0.84
CA SER A 154 3.15 13.89 -0.18
C SER A 154 2.33 15.17 -0.48
N GLY A 155 1.12 15.28 0.08
CA GLY A 155 0.16 16.36 -0.21
C GLY A 155 -0.65 16.17 -1.49
N ARG A 156 -0.50 15.04 -2.18
CA ARG A 156 -1.29 14.71 -3.38
C ARG A 156 -2.70 14.28 -2.99
N LYS A 157 -3.72 14.86 -3.64
CA LYS A 157 -5.12 14.41 -3.51
C LYS A 157 -5.38 13.20 -4.41
N GLY A 158 -6.14 12.23 -3.91
CA GLY A 158 -6.55 11.04 -4.65
C GLY A 158 -5.48 9.96 -4.56
N TRP A 159 -5.65 9.03 -3.62
CA TRP A 159 -4.69 7.94 -3.43
C TRP A 159 -4.42 7.20 -4.73
N TRP A 160 -3.15 6.89 -4.93
CA TRP A 160 -2.70 6.02 -5.99
C TRP A 160 -1.52 5.18 -5.51
N MET A 161 -1.27 4.07 -6.19
CA MET A 161 -0.10 3.24 -5.95
C MET A 161 1.20 4.03 -6.00
N ARG A 162 2.20 3.54 -5.26
CA ARG A 162 3.56 4.05 -5.36
C ARG A 162 4.16 3.71 -6.71
N LYS A 163 5.20 4.48 -7.10
CA LYS A 163 5.96 4.24 -8.34
C LYS A 163 6.37 2.77 -8.48
N GLY A 164 6.95 2.18 -7.44
CA GLY A 164 7.41 0.78 -7.47
C GLY A 164 6.29 -0.21 -7.78
N THR A 165 5.15 -0.06 -7.10
CA THR A 165 3.95 -0.90 -7.28
C THR A 165 3.35 -0.75 -8.67
N ALA A 166 3.23 0.48 -9.18
CA ALA A 166 2.75 0.72 -10.53
C ALA A 166 3.65 0.06 -11.60
N LEU A 167 4.97 0.14 -11.42
CA LEU A 167 5.93 -0.51 -12.32
C LEU A 167 5.83 -2.04 -12.23
N ALA A 168 5.67 -2.59 -11.03
CA ALA A 168 5.48 -4.03 -10.83
C ALA A 168 4.19 -4.52 -11.49
N MET A 169 3.07 -3.80 -11.35
CA MET A 169 1.83 -4.11 -12.05
C MET A 169 2.02 -4.10 -13.57
N ALA A 170 2.64 -3.03 -14.12
CA ALA A 170 2.87 -2.92 -15.55
C ALA A 170 3.75 -4.07 -16.08
N GLN A 171 4.79 -4.46 -15.33
CA GLN A 171 5.63 -5.59 -15.68
C GLN A 171 4.84 -6.91 -15.66
N GLN A 172 4.00 -7.14 -14.65
CA GLN A 172 3.20 -8.35 -14.54
C GLN A 172 2.09 -8.43 -15.61
N CYS A 173 1.55 -7.29 -16.03
CA CYS A 173 0.64 -7.24 -17.16
C CYS A 173 1.35 -7.67 -18.45
N ALA A 174 2.56 -7.15 -18.68
CA ALA A 174 3.36 -7.50 -19.85
C ALA A 174 3.67 -9.00 -19.93
N THR A 175 3.99 -9.66 -18.81
CA THR A 175 4.23 -11.12 -18.80
C THR A 175 3.01 -11.95 -19.19
N HIS A 176 1.80 -11.38 -19.08
CA HIS A 176 0.54 -12.02 -19.43
C HIS A 176 -0.10 -11.45 -20.71
N ASN A 177 0.61 -10.60 -21.47
CA ASN A 177 0.08 -9.87 -22.64
C ASN A 177 -1.19 -9.05 -22.31
N ASP A 178 -1.27 -8.53 -21.09
CA ASP A 178 -2.37 -7.70 -20.64
C ASP A 178 -2.10 -6.22 -20.96
N MET A 179 -3.00 -5.63 -21.72
CA MET A 179 -2.92 -4.24 -22.18
C MET A 179 -3.19 -3.23 -21.06
N ARG A 180 -3.78 -3.64 -19.93
CA ARG A 180 -3.97 -2.77 -18.76
C ARG A 180 -2.65 -2.21 -18.23
N GLY A 181 -1.55 -2.94 -18.40
CA GLY A 181 -0.24 -2.44 -17.96
C GLY A 181 0.22 -1.19 -18.70
N LYS A 182 -0.16 -1.01 -19.99
CA LYS A 182 0.08 0.24 -20.73
C LYS A 182 -0.72 1.41 -20.12
N GLN A 183 -1.97 1.16 -19.74
CA GLN A 183 -2.81 2.16 -19.06
C GLN A 183 -2.22 2.58 -17.72
N ILE A 184 -1.64 1.64 -16.95
CA ILE A 184 -0.94 1.94 -15.70
C ILE A 184 0.26 2.85 -15.94
N LEU A 185 1.04 2.61 -16.99
CA LEU A 185 2.18 3.48 -17.35
C LEU A 185 1.73 4.89 -17.72
N GLU A 186 0.67 5.03 -18.52
CA GLU A 186 0.12 6.36 -18.86
C GLU A 186 -0.35 7.11 -17.60
N GLN A 187 -1.09 6.44 -16.73
CA GLN A 187 -1.55 7.05 -15.47
C GLN A 187 -0.38 7.40 -14.55
N ALA A 188 0.71 6.63 -14.56
CA ALA A 188 1.92 6.95 -13.82
C ALA A 188 2.62 8.20 -14.36
N VAL A 189 2.61 8.42 -15.68
CA VAL A 189 3.12 9.67 -16.31
C VAL A 189 2.23 10.86 -15.95
N GLU A 190 0.91 10.73 -16.09
CA GLU A 190 -0.05 11.79 -15.72
C GLU A 190 0.10 12.23 -14.26
N ARG A 191 0.42 11.27 -13.39
CA ARG A 191 0.66 11.47 -11.97
C ARG A 191 2.12 11.86 -11.65
N ASN A 192 2.96 12.17 -12.64
CA ASN A 192 4.36 12.54 -12.44
C ASN A 192 5.16 11.54 -11.57
N LEU A 193 4.83 10.25 -11.64
CA LEU A 193 5.59 9.19 -10.96
C LEU A 193 6.79 8.73 -11.81
N ILE A 194 6.64 8.84 -13.13
CA ILE A 194 7.68 8.61 -14.13
C ILE A 194 7.60 9.72 -15.19
N ASP A 195 8.73 10.00 -15.84
CA ASP A 195 8.77 10.94 -16.96
C ASP A 195 8.49 10.23 -18.30
N ASP A 196 8.28 11.02 -19.35
CA ASP A 196 7.99 10.50 -20.69
C ASP A 196 9.14 9.63 -21.24
N TRP A 197 10.39 10.00 -20.93
CA TRP A 197 11.56 9.24 -21.35
C TRP A 197 11.52 7.83 -20.77
N TYR A 198 11.26 7.70 -19.47
CA TYR A 198 11.23 6.40 -18.82
C TYR A 198 10.02 5.58 -19.23
N ALA A 199 8.86 6.22 -19.46
CA ALA A 199 7.69 5.55 -20.01
C ALA A 199 7.96 4.98 -21.41
N ASN A 200 8.58 5.73 -22.32
CA ASN A 200 8.96 5.25 -23.66
C ASN A 200 9.86 4.02 -23.57
N LYS A 201 10.87 4.08 -22.70
CA LYS A 201 11.78 2.96 -22.45
C LYS A 201 11.03 1.72 -21.96
N LEU A 202 10.10 1.87 -21.02
CA LEU A 202 9.29 0.75 -20.50
C LEU A 202 8.35 0.15 -21.56
N TYR A 203 7.80 0.97 -22.46
CA TYR A 203 7.00 0.47 -23.58
C TYR A 203 7.82 -0.44 -24.51
N GLU A 204 9.04 -0.01 -24.85
CA GLU A 204 9.95 -0.81 -25.66
C GLU A 204 10.39 -2.09 -24.93
N GLU A 205 10.81 -1.98 -23.66
CA GLU A 205 11.33 -3.10 -22.88
C GLU A 205 10.27 -4.14 -22.50
N LEU A 206 9.07 -3.71 -22.12
CA LEU A 206 8.02 -4.61 -21.62
C LEU A 206 7.10 -5.11 -22.74
N TYR A 207 6.81 -4.28 -23.74
CA TYR A 207 5.79 -4.59 -24.76
C TYR A 207 6.37 -4.70 -26.17
N GLY A 208 7.65 -4.37 -26.39
CA GLY A 208 8.23 -4.31 -27.74
C GLY A 208 7.52 -3.30 -28.64
N ASP A 209 6.95 -2.25 -28.06
CA ASP A 209 6.06 -1.31 -28.73
C ASP A 209 6.52 0.13 -28.53
N VAL A 210 6.07 1.02 -29.41
CA VAL A 210 6.30 2.46 -29.27
C VAL A 210 5.16 3.04 -28.45
N ARG A 211 5.49 3.77 -27.39
CA ARG A 211 4.47 4.49 -26.61
C ARG A 211 3.73 5.47 -27.53
N PRO A 212 2.38 5.43 -27.56
CA PRO A 212 1.62 6.33 -28.40
C PRO A 212 1.85 7.78 -27.97
N HIS A 213 1.87 8.69 -28.95
CA HIS A 213 1.97 10.10 -28.64
C HIS A 213 0.72 10.53 -27.86
N LYS A 214 0.86 11.53 -26.98
CA LYS A 214 -0.25 12.02 -26.12
C LYS A 214 -1.51 12.46 -26.89
N TRP A 215 -1.42 12.63 -28.21
CA TRP A 215 -2.52 12.99 -29.10
C TRP A 215 -3.21 11.78 -29.74
N ASP A 216 -2.61 10.60 -29.71
CA ASP A 216 -3.13 9.37 -30.33
C ASP A 216 -4.32 8.79 -29.54
N PHE A 217 -4.44 9.11 -28.24
CA PHE A 217 -5.55 8.68 -27.37
C PHE A 217 -6.75 9.66 -27.38
N ALA A 218 -6.62 10.84 -27.98
CA ALA A 218 -7.72 11.81 -28.04
C ALA A 218 -8.89 11.33 -28.93
N GLU A 219 -8.67 10.32 -29.77
CA GLU A 219 -9.69 9.77 -30.67
C GLU A 219 -10.42 8.53 -30.11
N THR A 220 -9.99 7.95 -28.97
CA THR A 220 -10.54 6.69 -28.44
C THR A 220 -11.27 6.79 -27.10
N SER A 221 -11.39 8.00 -26.54
CA SER A 221 -12.31 8.24 -25.42
C SER A 221 -13.72 8.49 -25.95
N PRO A 222 -14.76 7.72 -25.56
CA PRO A 222 -16.14 8.13 -25.81
C PRO A 222 -16.40 9.36 -24.95
N THR A 223 -16.33 10.54 -25.55
CA THR A 223 -16.84 11.75 -24.92
C THR A 223 -18.32 11.54 -24.58
N PRO A 224 -18.76 11.77 -23.33
CA PRO A 224 -20.17 11.90 -23.05
C PRO A 224 -20.66 13.19 -23.70
N THR A 225 -21.26 13.06 -24.88
CA THR A 225 -22.25 13.97 -25.48
C THR A 225 -22.04 15.47 -25.29
N SER A 226 -21.67 16.19 -26.37
CA SER A 226 -22.14 17.57 -26.52
C SER A 226 -22.41 18.07 -27.95
N GLU A 227 -22.35 17.26 -29.00
CA GLU A 227 -22.73 17.74 -30.35
C GLU A 227 -24.23 17.61 -30.68
N VAL A 228 -24.99 16.80 -29.92
CA VAL A 228 -26.45 16.66 -30.13
C VAL A 228 -27.27 17.79 -29.47
N ASN A 229 -26.68 18.53 -28.52
CA ASN A 229 -27.38 19.60 -27.80
C ASN A 229 -27.16 21.03 -28.36
N VAL A 230 -26.21 21.22 -29.28
CA VAL A 230 -26.04 22.54 -29.94
C VAL A 230 -27.05 22.71 -31.08
N GLN A 231 -27.36 21.64 -31.83
CA GLN A 231 -28.33 21.72 -32.94
C GLN A 231 -29.77 21.97 -32.45
N ARG A 232 -30.18 21.35 -31.33
CA ARG A 232 -31.50 21.59 -30.71
C ARG A 232 -31.66 22.96 -30.06
N ALA A 233 -30.57 23.61 -29.67
CA ALA A 233 -30.60 24.97 -29.13
C ALA A 233 -30.76 26.05 -30.22
N TYR A 234 -30.37 25.76 -31.47
CA TYR A 234 -30.60 26.66 -32.60
C TYR A 234 -32.01 26.53 -33.19
N GLU A 235 -32.58 25.32 -33.25
CA GLU A 235 -33.94 25.11 -33.80
C GLU A 235 -35.07 25.62 -32.89
N ALA A 236 -34.82 25.76 -31.58
CA ALA A 236 -35.79 26.32 -30.64
C ALA A 236 -35.83 27.86 -30.61
N ARG A 237 -34.90 28.54 -31.30
CA ARG A 237 -34.80 30.02 -31.32
C ARG A 237 -35.49 30.68 -32.52
N ASP A 238 -35.85 29.90 -33.53
CA ASP A 238 -36.54 30.37 -34.75
C ASP A 238 -38.05 30.00 -34.76
N ALA A 239 -38.58 29.48 -33.64
CA ALA A 239 -39.99 29.07 -33.50
C ALA A 239 -40.77 29.82 -32.40
N ALA A 240 -40.26 30.95 -31.91
CA ALA A 240 -40.94 31.86 -30.97
C ALA A 240 -40.94 33.29 -31.51
#